data_AF-A0A7C6LXW7-F1
#
_entry.id   AF-A0A7C6LXW7-F1
#
_cell.length_a   1.000
_cell.length_b   1.000
_cell.length_c   1.000
_cell.angle_alpha   90.00
_cell.angle_beta   90.00
_cell.angle_gamma   90.00
#
_symmetry.space_group_name_H-M   'P 1'
#
loop_
_entity.id
_entity.type
_entity.pdbx_description
1 polymer ?
#
loop_
_entity_poly.entity_id
_entity_poly.type
_entity_poly.pdbx_seq_one_letter_code
_entity_poly.pdbx_strand_id
1 'polypeptide(L)'
;MNSFTQSIMDAFNGAIKATGTFPAAILNAFAFAIVTMIRIQLDWPQQEAYNFLFNCLHWSFALGAIVSMALIVFAQSRYKNNRAFITANILGVAIAVITLLILYFFGELQTGNGETRYSVISNLAAARVSAAILISFLLFVIAAGYPRDKSDFSRSFFMTHKAFFIAIIYGIVIMAGVSGVAGAVQALLYNEMSEKVYMYIATLTGFLAFTIFLGYFPEFKKGINDDHRETAQKQPRYIEVLFVYIMIPIMLALTIVLFLWAGRTIFTGTWPSFVRLAGIATSYSFAGLWLHIMVTHHKSGLAKFYRRFYPFAALIILAFEAGALVSQINKFGVKFAEYSFALVWVVAVISAILLLVLRAKSHIPITAMICVAAVISVLPLVGYHALPVASQVDRLEKLLIEENMLENGQMVPAAKEPELSVRESITDAVFYIAYAENPKLPEWFDTELTALSNTDTFKEK
;
A
#
# COMPACT_ATOMS: atom_id res chain seq x y z
N MET A 1 17.41 -37.25 15.05
CA MET A 1 16.90 -35.94 15.52
C MET A 1 15.38 -35.99 15.49
N ASN A 2 14.70 -35.53 16.54
CA ASN A 2 13.23 -35.42 16.52
C ASN A 2 12.81 -34.37 15.47
N SER A 3 11.67 -34.60 14.82
CA SER A 3 11.10 -33.73 13.77
C SER A 3 10.96 -32.27 14.22
N PHE A 4 10.72 -32.06 15.51
CA PHE A 4 10.65 -30.74 16.14
C PHE A 4 12.01 -30.00 16.13
N THR A 5 13.07 -30.66 16.60
CA THR A 5 14.42 -30.09 16.64
C THR A 5 14.93 -29.80 15.24
N GLN A 6 14.57 -30.65 14.27
CA GLN A 6 14.91 -30.46 12.87
C GLN A 6 14.20 -29.24 12.26
N SER A 7 12.90 -29.07 12.54
CA SER A 7 12.14 -27.90 12.06
C SER A 7 12.66 -26.57 12.59
N ILE A 8 13.12 -26.53 13.85
CA ILE A 8 13.75 -25.34 14.44
C ILE A 8 15.10 -25.07 13.76
N MET A 9 15.93 -26.10 13.63
CA MET A 9 17.25 -25.97 13.02
C MET A 9 17.16 -25.55 11.55
N ASP A 10 16.17 -26.04 10.81
CA ASP A 10 15.90 -25.65 9.43
C ASP A 10 15.48 -24.18 9.30
N ALA A 11 14.69 -23.65 10.25
CA ALA A 11 14.31 -22.24 10.27
C ALA A 11 15.52 -21.31 10.54
N PHE A 12 16.37 -21.67 11.52
CA PHE A 12 17.60 -20.91 11.82
C PHE A 12 18.64 -21.02 10.69
N ASN A 13 18.84 -22.21 10.13
CA ASN A 13 19.70 -22.41 8.97
C ASN A 13 19.16 -21.66 7.74
N GLY A 14 17.85 -21.55 7.57
CA GLY A 14 17.20 -20.73 6.56
C GLY A 14 17.52 -19.24 6.72
N ALA A 15 17.43 -18.70 7.94
CA ALA A 15 17.81 -17.31 8.22
C ALA A 15 19.30 -17.04 7.96
N ILE A 16 20.19 -17.97 8.31
CA ILE A 16 21.62 -17.88 8.00
C ILE A 16 21.84 -17.94 6.48
N LYS A 17 21.19 -18.88 5.77
CA LYS A 17 21.27 -19.00 4.30
C LYS A 17 20.73 -17.75 3.59
N ALA A 18 19.76 -17.06 4.19
CA ALA A 18 19.24 -15.81 3.67
C ALA A 18 20.34 -14.75 3.54
N THR A 19 21.30 -14.68 4.47
CA THR A 19 22.42 -13.72 4.43
C THR A 19 23.28 -13.86 3.18
N GLY A 20 23.53 -15.09 2.73
CA GLY A 20 24.24 -15.37 1.49
C GLY A 20 23.39 -15.17 0.23
N THR A 21 22.06 -15.35 0.34
CA THR A 21 21.15 -15.29 -0.80
C THR A 21 20.68 -13.86 -1.09
N PHE A 22 20.45 -13.06 -0.06
CA PHE A 22 19.91 -11.70 -0.11
C PHE A 22 20.74 -10.68 0.71
N PRO A 23 22.07 -10.54 0.48
CA PRO A 23 22.93 -9.76 1.37
C PRO A 23 22.54 -8.27 1.44
N ALA A 24 22.27 -7.62 0.31
CA ALA A 24 21.85 -6.21 0.32
C ALA A 24 20.47 -5.99 0.96
N ALA A 25 19.54 -6.93 0.83
CA ALA A 25 18.22 -6.81 1.47
C ALA A 25 18.33 -6.90 2.99
N ILE A 26 19.16 -7.84 3.49
CA ILE A 26 19.41 -8.02 4.92
C ILE A 26 20.23 -6.86 5.48
N LEU A 27 21.21 -6.33 4.74
CA LEU A 27 21.96 -5.15 5.14
C LEU A 27 21.04 -3.94 5.35
N ASN A 28 20.11 -3.69 4.42
CA ASN A 28 19.13 -2.62 4.57
C ASN A 28 18.20 -2.86 5.77
N ALA A 29 17.68 -4.07 5.96
CA ALA A 29 16.84 -4.40 7.12
C ALA A 29 17.60 -4.28 8.45
N PHE A 30 18.89 -4.62 8.46
CA PHE A 30 19.76 -4.47 9.62
C PHE A 30 20.02 -3.00 9.94
N ALA A 31 20.28 -2.18 8.92
CA ALA A 31 20.42 -0.73 9.08
C ALA A 31 19.11 -0.09 9.60
N PHE A 32 17.94 -0.54 9.11
CA PHE A 32 16.64 -0.14 9.64
C PHE A 32 16.53 -0.46 11.14
N ALA A 33 16.90 -1.67 11.55
CA ALA A 33 16.88 -2.09 12.94
C ALA A 33 17.85 -1.25 13.80
N ILE A 34 19.05 -0.93 13.30
CA ILE A 34 20.00 -0.05 14.00
C ILE A 34 19.41 1.33 14.22
N VAL A 35 18.80 1.95 13.20
CA VAL A 35 18.16 3.27 13.36
C VAL A 35 17.04 3.20 14.39
N THR A 36 16.24 2.13 14.36
CA THR A 36 15.18 1.92 15.37
C THR A 36 15.77 1.79 16.78
N MET A 37 16.85 1.04 16.95
CA MET A 37 17.56 0.90 18.24
C MET A 37 18.12 2.24 18.73
N ILE A 38 18.70 3.06 17.85
CA ILE A 38 19.17 4.41 18.20
C ILE A 38 17.98 5.27 18.67
N ARG A 39 16.84 5.21 17.96
CA ARG A 39 15.62 5.95 18.37
C ARG A 39 15.09 5.49 19.72
N ILE A 40 15.13 4.19 20.01
CA ILE A 40 14.71 3.66 21.32
C ILE A 40 15.59 4.21 22.45
N GLN A 41 16.90 4.39 22.18
CA GLN A 41 17.82 4.87 23.20
C GLN A 41 17.60 6.36 23.52
N LEU A 42 17.31 7.18 22.51
CA LEU A 42 17.12 8.63 22.65
C LEU A 42 15.75 8.97 23.22
N ASP A 43 15.71 9.81 24.25
CA ASP A 43 14.44 10.37 24.74
C ASP A 43 13.94 11.47 23.80
N TRP A 44 12.64 11.74 23.82
CA TRP A 44 11.99 12.63 22.84
C TRP A 44 12.69 13.98 22.61
N PRO A 45 13.10 14.74 23.66
CA PRO A 45 13.79 16.03 23.44
C PRO A 45 15.10 15.92 22.64
N GLN A 46 15.81 14.79 22.77
CA GLN A 46 17.02 14.53 21.98
C GLN A 46 16.68 14.03 20.58
N GLN A 47 15.63 13.24 20.47
CA GLN A 47 15.19 12.63 19.22
C GLN A 47 14.56 13.65 18.26
N GLU A 48 13.91 14.70 18.78
CA GLU A 48 13.16 15.71 18.01
C GLU A 48 14.01 16.32 16.88
N ALA A 49 15.24 16.73 17.19
CA ALA A 49 16.18 17.31 16.22
C ALA A 49 16.58 16.35 15.08
N TYR A 50 16.49 15.04 15.30
CA TYR A 50 16.86 14.01 14.33
C TYR A 50 15.65 13.29 13.72
N ASN A 51 14.43 13.64 14.13
CA ASN A 51 13.23 12.89 13.78
C ASN A 51 13.03 12.78 12.27
N PHE A 52 13.25 13.89 11.54
CA PHE A 52 13.17 13.92 10.09
C PHE A 52 14.18 12.99 9.42
N LEU A 53 15.45 13.05 9.85
CA LEU A 53 16.52 12.18 9.35
C LEU A 53 16.21 10.70 9.61
N PHE A 54 15.76 10.36 10.82
CA PHE A 54 15.38 8.98 11.17
C PHE A 54 14.22 8.47 10.32
N ASN A 55 13.23 9.31 10.03
CA ASN A 55 12.16 8.95 9.12
C ASN A 55 12.70 8.73 7.70
N CYS A 56 13.59 9.60 7.20
CA CYS A 56 14.20 9.44 5.88
C CYS A 56 14.98 8.12 5.78
N LEU A 57 15.77 7.79 6.82
CA LEU A 57 16.51 6.53 6.91
C LEU A 57 15.57 5.31 6.92
N HIS A 58 14.52 5.32 7.74
CA HIS A 58 13.56 4.21 7.80
C HIS A 58 12.89 3.95 6.44
N TRP A 59 12.37 4.99 5.78
CA TRP A 59 11.75 4.83 4.46
C TRP A 59 12.75 4.34 3.40
N SER A 60 13.98 4.85 3.45
CA SER A 60 15.05 4.49 2.50
C SER A 60 15.50 3.05 2.67
N PHE A 61 15.70 2.59 3.91
CA PHE A 61 16.07 1.21 4.19
C PHE A 61 14.92 0.23 3.93
N ALA A 62 13.67 0.62 4.20
CA ALA A 62 12.50 -0.19 3.84
C ALA A 62 12.42 -0.40 2.32
N LEU A 63 12.56 0.67 1.52
CA LEU A 63 12.61 0.56 0.06
C LEU A 63 13.83 -0.25 -0.40
N GLY A 64 15.01 0.04 0.16
CA GLY A 64 16.26 -0.64 -0.15
C GLY A 64 16.17 -2.15 0.05
N ALA A 65 15.52 -2.60 1.14
CA ALA A 65 15.34 -4.02 1.44
C ALA A 65 14.49 -4.73 0.35
N ILE A 66 13.34 -4.15 -0.01
CA ILE A 66 12.41 -4.76 -0.97
C ILE A 66 12.92 -4.67 -2.42
N VAL A 67 13.54 -3.55 -2.80
CA VAL A 67 14.18 -3.40 -4.12
C VAL A 67 15.34 -4.37 -4.28
N SER A 68 16.20 -4.50 -3.26
CA SER A 68 17.32 -5.45 -3.28
C SER A 68 16.81 -6.87 -3.49
N MET A 69 15.75 -7.27 -2.78
CA MET A 69 15.10 -8.57 -2.95
C MET A 69 14.66 -8.80 -4.41
N ALA A 70 13.98 -7.83 -5.02
CA ALA A 70 13.52 -7.91 -6.40
C ALA A 70 14.67 -8.00 -7.41
N LEU A 71 15.68 -7.14 -7.29
CA LEU A 71 16.85 -7.09 -8.17
C LEU A 71 17.68 -8.37 -8.09
N ILE A 72 17.90 -8.90 -6.88
CA ILE A 72 18.68 -10.12 -6.67
C ILE A 72 17.98 -11.32 -7.32
N VAL A 73 16.68 -11.50 -7.10
CA VAL A 73 15.92 -12.59 -7.74
C VAL A 73 15.87 -12.42 -9.24
N PHE A 74 15.68 -11.19 -9.74
CA PHE A 74 15.74 -10.93 -11.17
C PHE A 74 17.11 -11.32 -11.76
N ALA A 75 18.20 -10.90 -11.13
CA ALA A 75 19.55 -11.20 -11.58
C ALA A 75 19.84 -12.71 -11.57
N GLN A 76 19.58 -13.38 -10.45
CA GLN A 76 19.85 -14.81 -10.28
C GLN A 76 18.98 -15.67 -11.20
N SER A 77 17.72 -15.28 -11.42
CA SER A 77 16.80 -16.04 -12.29
C SER A 77 17.13 -15.91 -13.78
N ARG A 78 17.76 -14.81 -14.22
CA ARG A 78 18.01 -14.54 -15.64
C ARG A 78 19.44 -14.77 -16.09
N TYR A 79 20.41 -14.50 -15.22
CA TYR A 79 21.83 -14.55 -15.55
C TYR A 79 22.54 -15.65 -14.74
N LYS A 80 23.52 -16.31 -15.39
CA LYS A 80 24.36 -17.35 -14.74
C LYS A 80 25.64 -16.80 -14.11
N ASN A 81 25.94 -15.51 -14.31
CA ASN A 81 27.22 -14.93 -13.90
C ASN A 81 27.15 -14.29 -12.51
N ASN A 82 28.25 -14.38 -11.75
CA ASN A 82 28.34 -13.77 -10.43
C ASN A 82 28.32 -12.23 -10.50
N ARG A 83 28.72 -11.64 -11.64
CA ARG A 83 28.68 -10.20 -11.87
C ARG A 83 27.27 -9.62 -11.73
N ALA A 84 26.25 -10.26 -12.32
CA ALA A 84 24.87 -9.78 -12.21
C ALA A 84 24.37 -9.79 -10.76
N PHE A 85 24.75 -10.80 -9.97
CA PHE A 85 24.43 -10.86 -8.54
C PHE A 85 25.08 -9.73 -7.76
N ILE A 86 26.37 -9.45 -7.98
CA ILE A 86 27.08 -8.34 -7.34
C ILE A 86 26.45 -7.00 -7.75
N THR A 87 26.19 -6.79 -9.04
CA THR A 87 25.55 -5.57 -9.54
C THR A 87 24.17 -5.35 -8.92
N ALA A 88 23.35 -6.39 -8.77
CA ALA A 88 22.04 -6.30 -8.13
C ALA A 88 22.13 -5.85 -6.67
N ASN A 89 23.12 -6.36 -5.92
CA ASN A 89 23.34 -5.95 -4.53
C ASN A 89 23.82 -4.50 -4.43
N ILE A 90 24.78 -4.09 -5.27
CA ILE A 90 25.27 -2.70 -5.31
C ILE A 90 24.13 -1.74 -5.65
N LEU A 91 23.32 -2.08 -6.66
CA LEU A 91 22.19 -1.25 -7.08
C LEU A 91 21.12 -1.14 -5.98
N GLY A 92 20.85 -2.23 -5.25
CA GLY A 92 19.92 -2.22 -4.13
C GLY A 92 20.36 -1.28 -2.99
N VAL A 93 21.65 -1.29 -2.64
CA VAL A 93 22.22 -0.35 -1.66
C VAL A 93 22.23 1.08 -2.20
N ALA A 94 22.62 1.27 -3.47
CA ALA A 94 22.64 2.59 -4.10
C ALA A 94 21.25 3.23 -4.13
N ILE A 95 20.19 2.46 -4.40
CA ILE A 95 18.80 2.95 -4.38
C ILE A 95 18.40 3.39 -2.98
N ALA A 96 18.80 2.69 -1.92
CA ALA A 96 18.56 3.13 -0.54
C ALA A 96 19.24 4.48 -0.26
N VAL A 97 20.51 4.64 -0.65
CA VAL A 97 21.25 5.91 -0.48
C VAL A 97 20.62 7.05 -1.29
N ILE A 98 20.27 6.80 -2.56
CA ILE A 98 19.62 7.81 -3.41
C ILE A 98 18.26 8.21 -2.81
N THR A 99 17.49 7.25 -2.31
CA THR A 99 16.20 7.53 -1.66
C THR A 99 16.39 8.39 -0.42
N LEU A 100 17.42 8.12 0.39
CA LEU A 100 17.75 8.93 1.56
C LEU A 100 18.06 10.37 1.16
N LEU A 101 18.90 10.58 0.15
CA LEU A 101 19.26 11.91 -0.32
C LEU A 101 18.02 12.65 -0.87
N ILE A 102 17.19 11.98 -1.68
CA ILE A 102 15.97 12.59 -2.22
C ILE A 102 15.00 12.97 -1.10
N LEU A 103 14.76 12.09 -0.13
CA LEU A 103 13.87 12.38 0.99
C LEU A 103 14.43 13.49 1.88
N TYR A 104 15.73 13.48 2.15
CA TYR A 104 16.35 14.47 3.03
C TYR A 104 16.32 15.88 2.43
N PHE A 105 16.53 16.03 1.12
CA PHE A 105 16.56 17.34 0.47
C PHE A 105 15.19 17.81 -0.06
N PHE A 106 14.27 16.90 -0.37
CA PHE A 106 13.01 17.23 -1.06
C PHE A 106 11.76 16.60 -0.44
N GLY A 107 11.91 15.80 0.62
CA GLY A 107 10.80 15.06 1.23
C GLY A 107 10.10 15.79 2.37
N GLU A 108 10.65 16.90 2.84
CA GLU A 108 10.12 17.66 3.98
C GLU A 108 8.74 18.26 3.69
N LEU A 109 7.83 18.13 4.65
CA LEU A 109 6.56 18.85 4.64
C LEU A 109 6.82 20.32 4.99
N GLN A 110 6.70 21.21 4.00
CA GLN A 110 6.74 22.64 4.23
C GLN A 110 5.43 23.06 4.91
N THR A 111 5.42 23.19 6.24
CA THR A 111 4.28 23.75 6.97
C THR A 111 4.49 25.25 7.14
N GLY A 112 3.71 26.06 6.39
CA GLY A 112 3.68 27.52 6.57
C GLY A 112 3.02 27.96 7.89
N ASN A 113 2.25 27.08 8.54
CA ASN A 113 1.28 27.48 9.57
C ASN A 113 1.49 26.80 10.95
N GLY A 114 2.73 26.49 11.34
CA GLY A 114 3.08 26.25 12.75
C GLY A 114 2.47 25.02 13.45
N GLU A 115 1.76 24.12 12.76
CA GLU A 115 1.08 22.97 13.39
C GLU A 115 2.06 21.88 13.88
N THR A 116 3.25 21.77 13.28
CA THR A 116 4.29 20.83 13.71
C THR A 116 5.55 21.58 14.09
N ARG A 117 5.98 21.50 15.37
CA ARG A 117 7.23 22.11 15.85
C ARG A 117 8.51 21.44 15.29
N TYR A 118 8.37 20.37 14.52
CA TYR A 118 9.46 19.58 13.97
C TYR A 118 9.17 19.13 12.54
N SER A 119 10.22 18.95 11.75
CA SER A 119 10.17 18.51 10.36
C SER A 119 9.70 17.06 10.22
N VAL A 120 8.78 16.81 9.29
CA VAL A 120 8.25 15.49 8.95
C VAL A 120 8.29 15.25 7.45
N ILE A 121 8.22 13.99 7.03
CA ILE A 121 8.12 13.64 5.60
C ILE A 121 6.70 13.94 5.12
N SER A 122 6.58 14.69 4.02
CA SER A 122 5.29 14.98 3.38
C SER A 122 4.57 13.70 2.97
N ASN A 123 3.23 13.75 2.96
CA ASN A 123 2.45 12.57 2.56
C ASN A 123 2.75 12.18 1.12
N LEU A 124 3.03 13.14 0.24
CA LEU A 124 3.42 12.88 -1.14
C LEU A 124 4.76 12.12 -1.26
N ALA A 125 5.77 12.52 -0.49
CA ALA A 125 7.05 11.83 -0.49
C ALA A 125 6.90 10.39 0.05
N ALA A 126 6.16 10.20 1.15
CA ALA A 126 5.85 8.88 1.69
C ALA A 126 5.05 8.01 0.69
N ALA A 127 4.08 8.60 -0.01
CA ALA A 127 3.30 7.90 -1.03
C ALA A 127 4.16 7.45 -2.22
N ARG A 128 5.13 8.27 -2.67
CA ARG A 128 6.06 7.90 -3.74
C ARG A 128 6.94 6.72 -3.36
N VAL A 129 7.50 6.74 -2.14
CA VAL A 129 8.29 5.61 -1.64
C VAL A 129 7.42 4.37 -1.47
N SER A 130 6.18 4.52 -0.99
CA SER A 130 5.21 3.42 -0.87
C SER A 130 4.87 2.80 -2.22
N ALA A 131 4.66 3.62 -3.25
CA ALA A 131 4.46 3.15 -4.62
C ALA A 131 5.68 2.38 -5.15
N ALA A 132 6.89 2.88 -4.89
CA ALA A 132 8.13 2.19 -5.25
C ALA A 132 8.29 0.84 -4.53
N ILE A 133 7.94 0.76 -3.24
CA ILE A 133 7.92 -0.49 -2.46
C ILE A 133 6.93 -1.49 -3.08
N LEU A 134 5.69 -1.05 -3.35
CA LEU A 134 4.66 -1.89 -3.96
C LEU A 134 5.11 -2.44 -5.32
N ILE A 135 5.61 -1.57 -6.20
CA ILE A 135 6.10 -1.96 -7.52
C ILE A 135 7.25 -2.96 -7.39
N SER A 136 8.20 -2.71 -6.50
CA SER A 136 9.35 -3.59 -6.27
C SER A 136 8.92 -4.97 -5.77
N PHE A 137 7.95 -5.02 -4.86
CA PHE A 137 7.38 -6.27 -4.37
C PHE A 137 6.67 -7.05 -5.49
N LEU A 138 5.88 -6.38 -6.33
CA LEU A 138 5.21 -7.00 -7.47
C LEU A 138 6.22 -7.50 -8.53
N LEU A 139 7.28 -6.73 -8.78
CA LEU A 139 8.39 -7.14 -9.66
C LEU A 139 9.14 -8.35 -9.09
N PHE A 140 9.35 -8.41 -7.78
CA PHE A 140 9.89 -9.59 -7.11
C PHE A 140 9.01 -10.83 -7.38
N VAL A 141 7.68 -10.73 -7.19
CA VAL A 141 6.76 -11.85 -7.45
C VAL A 141 6.83 -12.31 -8.91
N ILE A 142 6.89 -11.38 -9.87
CA ILE A 142 7.05 -11.69 -11.29
C ILE A 142 8.39 -12.40 -11.55
N ALA A 143 9.49 -11.90 -10.97
CA ALA A 143 10.82 -12.46 -11.16
C ALA A 143 10.94 -13.88 -10.55
N ALA A 144 10.40 -14.08 -9.34
CA ALA A 144 10.36 -15.36 -8.65
C ALA A 144 9.49 -16.42 -9.38
N GLY A 145 8.59 -15.99 -10.28
CA GLY A 145 7.83 -16.86 -11.17
C GLY A 145 8.64 -17.46 -12.34
N TYR A 146 9.91 -17.09 -12.52
CA TYR A 146 10.77 -17.62 -13.59
C TYR A 146 11.62 -18.83 -13.10
N PRO A 147 11.85 -19.88 -13.90
CA PRO A 147 11.43 -20.04 -15.30
C PRO A 147 9.99 -20.59 -15.45
N ARG A 148 9.36 -20.28 -16.58
CA ARG A 148 7.92 -20.49 -16.84
C ARG A 148 7.49 -21.97 -16.90
N ASP A 149 8.42 -22.87 -17.12
CA ASP A 149 8.23 -24.32 -17.09
C ASP A 149 8.10 -24.86 -15.66
N LYS A 150 8.74 -24.21 -14.69
CA LYS A 150 8.73 -24.63 -13.28
C LYS A 150 7.71 -23.87 -12.44
N SER A 151 7.42 -22.62 -12.79
CA SER A 151 6.58 -21.74 -11.99
C SER A 151 5.83 -20.70 -12.84
N ASP A 152 4.96 -19.96 -12.17
CA ASP A 152 4.27 -18.81 -12.74
C ASP A 152 3.96 -17.77 -11.64
N PHE A 153 3.27 -16.70 -12.04
CA PHE A 153 2.88 -15.64 -11.11
C PHE A 153 2.04 -16.17 -9.95
N SER A 154 1.04 -17.03 -10.19
CA SER A 154 0.13 -17.51 -9.12
C SER A 154 0.90 -18.33 -8.08
N ARG A 155 1.79 -19.22 -8.52
CA ARG A 155 2.64 -20.02 -7.63
C ARG A 155 3.65 -19.17 -6.87
N SER A 156 4.28 -18.21 -7.53
CA SER A 156 5.22 -17.27 -6.91
C SER A 156 4.53 -16.38 -5.87
N PHE A 157 3.34 -15.89 -6.20
CA PHE A 157 2.52 -15.07 -5.32
C PHE A 157 2.08 -15.87 -4.08
N PHE A 158 1.64 -17.12 -4.26
CA PHE A 158 1.33 -18.01 -3.13
C PHE A 158 2.56 -18.33 -2.27
N MET A 159 3.69 -18.67 -2.88
CA MET A 159 4.96 -18.90 -2.18
C MET A 159 5.35 -17.70 -1.32
N THR A 160 5.16 -16.49 -1.83
CA THR A 160 5.43 -15.24 -1.10
C THR A 160 4.49 -15.06 0.10
N HIS A 161 3.19 -15.35 -0.07
CA HIS A 161 2.24 -15.33 1.04
C HIS A 161 2.58 -16.37 2.11
N LYS A 162 2.92 -17.59 1.68
CA LYS A 162 3.32 -18.67 2.56
C LYS A 162 4.55 -18.29 3.38
N ALA A 163 5.57 -17.71 2.74
CA ALA A 163 6.76 -17.18 3.41
C ALA A 163 6.39 -16.12 4.45
N PHE A 164 5.54 -15.16 4.06
CA PHE A 164 5.10 -14.05 4.92
C PHE A 164 4.37 -14.54 6.17
N PHE A 165 3.39 -15.45 6.03
CA PHE A 165 2.65 -15.98 7.17
C PHE A 165 3.52 -16.83 8.08
N ILE A 166 4.44 -17.64 7.53
CA ILE A 166 5.40 -18.40 8.33
C ILE A 166 6.28 -17.43 9.14
N ALA A 167 6.85 -16.41 8.49
CA ALA A 167 7.69 -15.43 9.15
C ALA A 167 6.95 -14.65 10.26
N ILE A 168 5.71 -14.23 10.01
CA ILE A 168 4.90 -13.53 11.02
C ILE A 168 4.55 -14.45 12.19
N ILE A 169 4.14 -15.70 11.95
CA ILE A 169 3.84 -16.64 13.04
C ILE A 169 5.07 -16.86 13.92
N TYR A 170 6.23 -17.10 13.31
CA TYR A 170 7.49 -17.26 14.04
C TYR A 170 7.85 -15.97 14.80
N GLY A 171 7.71 -14.80 14.15
CA GLY A 171 7.94 -13.50 14.76
C GLY A 171 7.04 -13.23 15.97
N ILE A 172 5.73 -13.47 15.85
CA ILE A 172 4.77 -13.27 16.97
C ILE A 172 5.09 -14.20 18.13
N VAL A 173 5.39 -15.47 17.86
CA VAL A 173 5.74 -16.43 18.92
C VAL A 173 7.03 -16.03 19.63
N ILE A 174 8.06 -15.62 18.89
CA ILE A 174 9.33 -15.14 19.46
C ILE A 174 9.09 -13.86 20.27
N MET A 175 8.32 -12.91 19.74
CA MET A 175 7.99 -11.65 20.42
C MET A 175 7.27 -11.95 21.74
N ALA A 176 6.19 -12.73 21.71
CA ALA A 176 5.43 -13.09 22.90
C ALA A 176 6.28 -13.86 23.91
N GLY A 177 7.10 -14.82 23.46
CA GLY A 177 7.96 -15.62 24.32
C GLY A 177 9.04 -14.78 25.01
N VAL A 178 9.80 -13.99 24.25
CA VAL A 178 10.90 -13.18 24.78
C VAL A 178 10.36 -12.02 25.63
N SER A 179 9.28 -11.36 25.22
CA SER A 179 8.61 -10.36 26.06
C SER A 179 8.00 -10.97 27.32
N GLY A 180 7.49 -12.20 27.26
CA GLY A 180 7.01 -12.93 28.43
C GLY A 180 8.12 -13.20 29.45
N VAL A 181 9.30 -13.64 28.98
CA VAL A 181 10.49 -13.79 29.84
C VAL A 181 10.92 -12.44 30.41
N ALA A 182 10.97 -11.38 29.60
CA ALA A 182 11.26 -10.03 30.07
C ALA A 182 10.26 -9.57 31.14
N GLY A 183 8.96 -9.85 30.96
CA GLY A 183 7.93 -9.58 31.96
C GLY A 183 8.11 -10.35 33.26
N ALA A 184 8.53 -11.61 33.18
CA ALA A 184 8.86 -12.38 34.39
C ALA A 184 10.08 -11.80 35.12
N VAL A 185 11.13 -11.40 34.38
CA VAL A 185 12.29 -10.70 34.96
C VAL A 185 11.88 -9.38 35.59
N GLN A 186 11.05 -8.58 34.91
CA GLN A 186 10.55 -7.33 35.45
C GLN A 186 9.77 -7.57 36.75
N ALA A 187 8.82 -8.49 36.76
CA ALA A 187 7.95 -8.71 37.91
C ALA A 187 8.62 -9.40 39.12
N LEU A 188 9.65 -10.22 38.88
CA LEU A 188 10.25 -11.07 39.92
C LEU A 188 11.65 -10.62 40.35
N LEU A 189 12.41 -9.99 39.47
CA LEU A 189 13.84 -9.71 39.68
C LEU A 189 14.17 -8.21 39.62
N TYR A 190 13.50 -7.44 38.75
CA TYR A 190 13.79 -6.02 38.55
C TYR A 190 12.56 -5.21 38.16
N ASN A 191 11.77 -4.80 39.15
CA ASN A 191 10.49 -4.11 38.95
C ASN A 191 10.61 -2.78 38.19
N GLU A 192 11.75 -2.09 38.28
CA GLU A 192 12.02 -0.79 37.63
C GLU A 192 12.59 -0.93 36.20
N MET A 193 12.44 -2.09 35.56
CA MET A 193 12.92 -2.31 34.19
C MET A 193 12.22 -1.37 33.19
N SER A 194 13.03 -0.70 32.36
CA SER A 194 12.54 0.24 31.34
C SER A 194 11.76 -0.44 30.21
N GLU A 195 10.68 0.19 29.72
CA GLU A 195 9.91 -0.25 28.55
C GLU A 195 10.78 -0.35 27.27
N LYS A 196 11.90 0.38 27.21
CA LYS A 196 12.88 0.29 26.12
C LYS A 196 13.32 -1.15 25.84
N VAL A 197 13.40 -2.01 26.87
CA VAL A 197 13.71 -3.44 26.71
C VAL A 197 12.71 -4.14 25.78
N TYR A 198 11.40 -3.88 25.94
CA TYR A 198 10.37 -4.45 25.07
C TYR A 198 10.47 -3.91 23.64
N MET A 199 10.82 -2.63 23.48
CA MET A 199 11.03 -2.05 22.16
C MET A 199 12.26 -2.66 21.44
N TYR A 200 13.35 -2.94 22.17
CA TYR A 200 14.50 -3.66 21.63
C TYR A 200 14.13 -5.09 21.22
N ILE A 201 13.37 -5.81 22.06
CA ILE A 201 12.85 -7.15 21.74
C ILE A 201 12.00 -7.08 20.46
N ALA A 202 11.11 -6.10 20.33
CA ALA A 202 10.30 -5.89 19.13
C ALA A 202 11.15 -5.69 17.88
N THR A 203 12.18 -4.84 17.98
CA THR A 203 13.08 -4.49 16.88
C THR A 203 13.87 -5.70 16.39
N LEU A 204 14.49 -6.43 17.33
CA LEU A 204 15.28 -7.63 17.03
C LEU A 204 14.40 -8.75 16.47
N THR A 205 13.18 -8.91 17.02
CA THR A 205 12.24 -9.91 16.54
C THR A 205 11.71 -9.57 15.16
N GLY A 206 11.43 -8.29 14.87
CA GLY A 206 11.02 -7.82 13.55
C GLY A 206 12.10 -8.06 12.49
N PHE A 207 13.37 -7.74 12.83
CA PHE A 207 14.51 -8.06 11.97
C PHE A 207 14.63 -9.56 11.73
N LEU A 208 14.56 -10.37 12.78
CA LEU A 208 14.61 -11.83 12.68
C LEU A 208 13.47 -12.38 11.81
N ALA A 209 12.24 -11.92 12.00
CA ALA A 209 11.09 -12.30 11.18
C ALA A 209 11.32 -11.98 9.70
N PHE A 210 11.89 -10.82 9.38
CA PHE A 210 12.27 -10.48 8.01
C PHE A 210 13.35 -11.41 7.43
N THR A 211 14.35 -11.81 8.23
CA THR A 211 15.36 -12.78 7.78
C THR A 211 14.78 -14.18 7.56
N ILE A 212 13.82 -14.61 8.39
CA ILE A 212 13.07 -15.87 8.22
C ILE A 212 12.23 -15.81 6.94
N PHE A 213 11.58 -14.68 6.67
CA PHE A 213 10.83 -14.45 5.43
C PHE A 213 11.72 -14.65 4.20
N LEU A 214 12.91 -14.01 4.18
CA LEU A 214 13.86 -14.17 3.08
C LEU A 214 14.45 -15.58 2.99
N GLY A 215 14.72 -16.22 4.14
CA GLY A 215 15.25 -17.57 4.22
C GLY A 215 14.30 -18.67 3.75
N TYR A 216 13.00 -18.37 3.66
CA TYR A 216 12.00 -19.32 3.16
C TYR A 216 12.08 -19.53 1.65
N PHE A 217 12.63 -18.57 0.89
CA PHE A 217 12.63 -18.67 -0.56
C PHE A 217 13.64 -19.71 -1.08
N PRO A 218 13.32 -20.42 -2.18
CA PRO A 218 14.27 -21.32 -2.83
C PRO A 218 15.40 -20.54 -3.51
N GLU A 219 16.46 -21.23 -3.88
CA GLU A 219 17.52 -20.65 -4.68
C GLU A 219 17.02 -20.35 -6.11
N PHE A 220 17.12 -19.07 -6.51
CA PHE A 220 16.64 -18.62 -7.82
C PHE A 220 17.71 -18.69 -8.93
N LYS A 221 18.93 -19.17 -8.62
CA LYS A 221 20.04 -19.22 -9.58
C LYS A 221 19.68 -20.06 -10.82
N LYS A 222 19.82 -19.46 -11.99
CA LYS A 222 19.49 -20.07 -13.27
C LYS A 222 20.32 -21.33 -13.53
N GLY A 223 19.64 -22.46 -13.70
CA GLY A 223 20.25 -23.76 -13.98
C GLY A 223 20.48 -24.63 -12.76
N ILE A 224 20.22 -24.12 -11.55
CA ILE A 224 20.13 -24.92 -10.33
C ILE A 224 18.68 -25.39 -10.18
N ASN A 225 18.49 -26.66 -9.82
CA ASN A 225 17.20 -27.18 -9.40
C ASN A 225 17.20 -27.30 -7.89
N ASP A 226 16.48 -26.40 -7.22
CA ASP A 226 16.27 -26.46 -5.77
C ASP A 226 14.94 -27.17 -5.50
N ASP A 227 15.00 -28.35 -4.89
CA ASP A 227 13.82 -29.17 -4.55
C ASP A 227 12.88 -28.45 -3.58
N HIS A 228 13.41 -27.50 -2.78
CA HIS A 228 12.59 -26.67 -1.90
C HIS A 228 11.57 -25.83 -2.68
N ARG A 229 11.84 -25.50 -3.95
CA ARG A 229 10.93 -24.71 -4.77
C ARG A 229 9.57 -25.35 -4.94
N GLU A 230 9.52 -26.67 -5.13
CA GLU A 230 8.25 -27.38 -5.27
C GLU A 230 7.46 -27.29 -3.95
N THR A 231 8.13 -27.53 -2.82
CA THR A 231 7.52 -27.45 -1.49
C THR A 231 7.06 -26.03 -1.14
N ALA A 232 7.84 -25.00 -1.49
CA ALA A 232 7.53 -23.61 -1.22
C ALA A 232 6.30 -23.12 -2.03
N GLN A 233 6.12 -23.63 -3.25
CA GLN A 233 5.01 -23.27 -4.14
C GLN A 233 3.76 -24.13 -3.94
N LYS A 234 3.90 -25.32 -3.36
CA LYS A 234 2.79 -26.23 -3.11
C LYS A 234 1.90 -25.72 -1.98
N GLN A 235 0.60 -25.64 -2.28
CA GLN A 235 -0.45 -25.40 -1.29
C GLN A 235 -0.64 -26.66 -0.45
N PRO A 236 -0.46 -26.58 0.88
CA PRO A 236 -0.81 -27.68 1.77
C PRO A 236 -2.31 -27.94 1.76
N ARG A 237 -2.73 -29.18 2.06
CA ARG A 237 -4.14 -29.59 2.03
C ARG A 237 -5.07 -28.68 2.85
N TYR A 238 -4.63 -28.18 4.00
CA TYR A 238 -5.43 -27.28 4.82
C TYR A 238 -5.66 -25.91 4.16
N ILE A 239 -4.69 -25.41 3.37
CA ILE A 239 -4.84 -24.19 2.57
C ILE A 239 -5.77 -24.45 1.37
N GLU A 240 -5.66 -25.60 0.72
CA GLU A 240 -6.59 -25.98 -0.34
C GLU A 240 -8.02 -26.00 0.18
N VAL A 241 -8.23 -26.56 1.39
CA VAL A 241 -9.53 -26.57 2.05
C VAL A 241 -10.01 -25.16 2.37
N LEU A 242 -9.14 -24.33 2.95
CA LEU A 242 -9.44 -22.93 3.25
C LEU A 242 -9.90 -22.17 1.99
N PHE A 243 -9.13 -22.23 0.91
CA PHE A 243 -9.45 -21.45 -0.29
C PHE A 243 -10.67 -22.00 -1.02
N VAL A 244 -10.73 -23.31 -1.24
CA VAL A 244 -11.78 -23.91 -2.08
C VAL A 244 -13.10 -24.06 -1.33
N TYR A 245 -13.08 -24.57 -0.09
CA TYR A 245 -14.29 -24.98 0.60
C TYR A 245 -14.76 -24.00 1.67
N ILE A 246 -13.97 -22.98 2.01
CA ILE A 246 -14.35 -21.93 2.96
C ILE A 246 -14.47 -20.58 2.25
N MET A 247 -13.37 -20.09 1.66
CA MET A 247 -13.34 -18.75 1.08
C MET A 247 -14.20 -18.60 -0.17
N ILE A 248 -14.21 -19.57 -1.10
CA ILE A 248 -15.10 -19.49 -2.27
C ILE A 248 -16.58 -19.41 -1.86
N PRO A 249 -17.12 -20.33 -1.02
CA PRO A 249 -18.51 -20.21 -0.57
C PRO A 249 -18.83 -18.87 0.10
N ILE A 250 -17.94 -18.36 0.94
CA ILE A 250 -18.10 -17.03 1.58
C ILE A 250 -18.15 -15.94 0.51
N MET A 251 -17.25 -15.95 -0.46
CA MET A 251 -17.23 -14.94 -1.54
C MET A 251 -18.47 -15.02 -2.42
N LEU A 252 -19.01 -16.23 -2.67
CA LEU A 252 -20.25 -16.40 -3.41
C LEU A 252 -21.46 -15.89 -2.61
N ALA A 253 -21.53 -16.19 -1.31
CA ALA A 253 -22.56 -15.65 -0.43
C ALA A 253 -22.49 -14.11 -0.36
N LEU A 254 -21.29 -13.55 -0.22
CA LEU A 254 -21.06 -12.10 -0.25
C LEU A 254 -21.52 -11.51 -1.59
N THR A 255 -21.23 -12.17 -2.71
CA THR A 255 -21.70 -11.73 -4.04
C THR A 255 -23.23 -11.64 -4.10
N ILE A 256 -23.93 -12.63 -3.55
CA ILE A 256 -25.41 -12.62 -3.47
C ILE A 256 -25.89 -11.45 -2.62
N VAL A 257 -25.28 -11.23 -1.45
CA VAL A 257 -25.63 -10.09 -0.59
C VAL A 257 -25.41 -8.77 -1.31
N LEU A 258 -24.30 -8.60 -2.02
CA LEU A 258 -24.02 -7.37 -2.77
C LEU A 258 -24.99 -7.16 -3.94
N PHE A 259 -25.40 -8.22 -4.63
CA PHE A 259 -26.43 -8.12 -5.67
C PHE A 259 -27.79 -7.72 -5.10
N LEU A 260 -28.22 -8.35 -4.00
CA LEU A 260 -29.48 -8.00 -3.33
C LEU A 260 -29.45 -6.57 -2.80
N TRP A 261 -28.32 -6.16 -2.23
CA TRP A 261 -28.14 -4.81 -1.71
C TRP A 261 -28.12 -3.76 -2.82
N ALA A 262 -27.36 -3.98 -3.90
CA ALA A 262 -27.34 -3.10 -5.06
C ALA A 262 -28.74 -2.98 -5.68
N GLY A 263 -29.44 -4.11 -5.86
CA GLY A 263 -30.82 -4.13 -6.32
C GLY A 263 -31.74 -3.32 -5.41
N ARG A 264 -31.69 -3.56 -4.09
CA ARG A 264 -32.47 -2.79 -3.12
C ARG A 264 -32.18 -1.28 -3.22
N THR A 265 -30.92 -0.88 -3.29
CA THR A 265 -30.54 0.54 -3.40
C THR A 265 -31.09 1.19 -4.67
N ILE A 266 -31.10 0.48 -5.79
CA ILE A 266 -31.72 0.96 -7.04
C ILE A 266 -33.24 1.12 -6.85
N PHE A 267 -33.91 0.13 -6.24
CA PHE A 267 -35.37 0.17 -6.06
C PHE A 267 -35.83 1.23 -5.05
N THR A 268 -35.12 1.41 -3.93
CA THR A 268 -35.52 2.38 -2.89
C THR A 268 -35.04 3.80 -3.20
N GLY A 269 -34.07 3.96 -4.10
CA GLY A 269 -33.43 5.26 -4.38
C GLY A 269 -32.59 5.80 -3.21
N THR A 270 -32.45 5.05 -2.11
CA THR A 270 -31.71 5.47 -0.91
C THR A 270 -30.25 5.05 -1.03
N TRP A 271 -29.42 5.96 -1.53
CA TRP A 271 -27.99 5.71 -1.71
C TRP A 271 -27.23 5.81 -0.37
N PRO A 272 -26.32 4.86 -0.06
CA PRO A 272 -25.42 4.98 1.07
C PRO A 272 -24.42 6.12 0.87
N SER A 273 -23.66 6.47 1.91
CA SER A 273 -22.52 7.37 1.73
C SER A 273 -21.51 6.78 0.73
N PHE A 274 -20.95 7.65 -0.12
CA PHE A 274 -20.02 7.25 -1.16
C PHE A 274 -18.82 6.48 -0.61
N VAL A 275 -18.22 6.94 0.49
CA VAL A 275 -17.09 6.28 1.15
C VAL A 275 -17.42 4.84 1.57
N ARG A 276 -18.63 4.59 2.06
CA ARG A 276 -19.06 3.23 2.44
C ARG A 276 -19.17 2.34 1.20
N LEU A 277 -19.78 2.84 0.14
CA LEU A 277 -19.93 2.12 -1.12
C LEU A 277 -18.55 1.82 -1.74
N ALA A 278 -17.68 2.82 -1.84
CA ALA A 278 -16.31 2.70 -2.33
C ALA A 278 -15.46 1.69 -1.51
N GLY A 279 -15.65 1.66 -0.18
CA GLY A 279 -14.98 0.71 0.70
C GLY A 279 -15.42 -0.74 0.46
N ILE A 280 -16.73 -0.97 0.34
CA ILE A 280 -17.31 -2.31 0.05
C ILE A 280 -16.84 -2.80 -1.33
N ALA A 281 -16.97 -1.94 -2.33
CA ALA A 281 -16.53 -2.13 -3.70
C ALA A 281 -15.07 -2.60 -3.83
N THR A 282 -14.19 -1.80 -3.25
CA THR A 282 -12.75 -1.99 -3.28
C THR A 282 -12.37 -3.29 -2.58
N SER A 283 -12.98 -3.54 -1.41
CA SER A 283 -12.73 -4.75 -0.63
C SER A 283 -13.17 -6.01 -1.38
N TYR A 284 -14.36 -6.00 -2.00
CA TYR A 284 -14.87 -7.13 -2.78
C TYR A 284 -14.01 -7.40 -4.02
N SER A 285 -13.68 -6.35 -4.77
CA SER A 285 -12.83 -6.43 -5.96
C SER A 285 -11.43 -6.93 -5.63
N PHE A 286 -10.80 -6.41 -4.58
CA PHE A 286 -9.47 -6.85 -4.15
C PHE A 286 -9.47 -8.30 -3.66
N ALA A 287 -10.36 -8.64 -2.72
CA ALA A 287 -10.44 -9.99 -2.15
C ALA A 287 -10.77 -11.04 -3.22
N GLY A 288 -11.65 -10.70 -4.17
CA GLY A 288 -12.01 -11.60 -5.24
C GLY A 288 -10.90 -11.81 -6.27
N LEU A 289 -10.19 -10.75 -6.67
CA LEU A 289 -9.02 -10.86 -7.54
C LEU A 289 -7.92 -11.69 -6.86
N TRP A 290 -7.66 -11.42 -5.58
CA TRP A 290 -6.69 -12.18 -4.79
C TRP A 290 -7.06 -13.67 -4.73
N LEU A 291 -8.32 -14.00 -4.39
CA LEU A 291 -8.77 -15.39 -4.31
C LEU A 291 -8.73 -16.07 -5.68
N HIS A 292 -9.08 -15.35 -6.75
CA HIS A 292 -8.97 -15.85 -8.11
C HIS A 292 -7.52 -16.29 -8.43
N ILE A 293 -6.53 -15.46 -8.08
CA ILE A 293 -5.11 -15.79 -8.25
C ILE A 293 -4.74 -17.02 -7.39
N MET A 294 -5.17 -17.07 -6.13
CA MET A 294 -4.87 -18.18 -5.20
C MET A 294 -5.41 -19.53 -5.68
N VAL A 295 -6.58 -19.55 -6.33
CA VAL A 295 -7.23 -20.79 -6.76
C VAL A 295 -6.95 -21.16 -8.22
N THR A 296 -6.06 -20.44 -8.91
CA THR A 296 -5.82 -20.63 -10.35
C THR A 296 -5.39 -22.05 -10.73
N HIS A 297 -4.53 -22.70 -9.94
CA HIS A 297 -4.06 -24.05 -10.20
C HIS A 297 -4.95 -25.17 -9.64
N HIS A 298 -6.00 -24.82 -8.89
CA HIS A 298 -6.90 -25.82 -8.33
C HIS A 298 -7.78 -26.45 -9.41
N LYS A 299 -7.86 -27.79 -9.38
CA LYS A 299 -8.61 -28.59 -10.35
C LYS A 299 -10.06 -28.85 -9.94
N SER A 300 -10.45 -28.51 -8.71
CA SER A 300 -11.81 -28.73 -8.20
C SER A 300 -12.88 -28.01 -9.02
N GLY A 301 -14.09 -28.58 -9.08
CA GLY A 301 -15.22 -27.99 -9.79
C GLY A 301 -15.58 -26.61 -9.26
N LEU A 302 -15.59 -26.44 -7.93
CA LEU A 302 -15.90 -25.19 -7.27
C LEU A 302 -14.89 -24.08 -7.58
N ALA A 303 -13.59 -24.39 -7.63
CA ALA A 303 -12.55 -23.42 -8.04
C ALA A 303 -12.70 -23.02 -9.52
N LYS A 304 -13.00 -23.98 -10.41
CA LYS A 304 -13.26 -23.68 -11.83
C LYS A 304 -14.49 -22.79 -12.00
N PHE A 305 -15.56 -23.08 -11.28
CA PHE A 305 -16.78 -22.28 -11.27
C PHE A 305 -16.49 -20.84 -10.81
N TYR A 306 -15.84 -20.70 -9.65
CA TYR A 306 -15.49 -19.39 -9.10
C TYR A 306 -14.67 -18.54 -10.08
N ARG A 307 -13.61 -19.11 -10.68
CA ARG A 307 -12.77 -18.37 -11.65
C ARG A 307 -13.52 -17.93 -12.90
N ARG A 308 -14.54 -18.68 -13.31
CA ARG A 308 -15.40 -18.33 -14.45
C ARG A 308 -16.40 -17.24 -14.05
N PHE A 309 -17.02 -17.38 -12.88
CA PHE A 309 -18.13 -16.54 -12.45
C PHE A 309 -17.69 -15.19 -11.87
N TYR A 310 -16.64 -15.18 -11.05
CA TYR A 310 -16.20 -13.99 -10.33
C TYR A 310 -15.97 -12.76 -11.22
N PRO A 311 -15.28 -12.84 -12.38
CA PRO A 311 -15.06 -11.65 -13.20
C PRO A 311 -16.36 -11.03 -13.71
N PHE A 312 -17.38 -11.84 -14.03
CA PHE A 312 -18.70 -11.33 -14.41
C PHE A 312 -19.40 -10.66 -13.23
N ALA A 313 -19.37 -11.30 -12.05
CA ALA A 313 -19.98 -10.75 -10.86
C ALA A 313 -19.35 -9.41 -10.44
N ALA A 314 -18.02 -9.33 -10.51
CA ALA A 314 -17.27 -8.09 -10.28
C ALA A 314 -17.70 -6.98 -11.23
N LEU A 315 -17.84 -7.25 -12.54
CA LEU A 315 -18.29 -6.25 -13.50
C LEU A 315 -19.70 -5.72 -13.22
N ILE A 316 -20.62 -6.57 -12.78
CA ILE A 316 -21.99 -6.15 -12.42
C ILE A 316 -21.95 -5.19 -11.23
N ILE A 317 -21.18 -5.53 -10.19
CA ILE A 317 -21.01 -4.68 -8.99
C ILE A 317 -20.32 -3.37 -9.36
N LEU A 318 -19.23 -3.42 -10.13
CA LEU A 318 -18.49 -2.24 -10.59
C LEU A 318 -19.35 -1.32 -11.47
N ALA A 319 -20.26 -1.87 -12.28
CA ALA A 319 -21.19 -1.08 -13.09
C ALA A 319 -22.19 -0.31 -12.23
N PHE A 320 -22.72 -0.93 -11.17
CA PHE A 320 -23.57 -0.23 -10.18
C PHE A 320 -22.81 0.91 -9.50
N GLU A 321 -21.55 0.68 -9.15
CA GLU A 321 -20.71 1.67 -8.46
C GLU A 321 -20.27 2.83 -9.35
N ALA A 322 -20.17 2.61 -10.66
CA ALA A 322 -19.89 3.67 -11.62
C ALA A 322 -20.92 4.79 -11.53
N GLY A 323 -22.21 4.45 -11.36
CA GLY A 323 -23.28 5.42 -11.18
C GLY A 323 -23.11 6.25 -9.90
N ALA A 324 -22.71 5.60 -8.80
CA ALA A 324 -22.44 6.29 -7.53
C ALA A 324 -21.24 7.24 -7.64
N LEU A 325 -20.17 6.82 -8.31
CA LEU A 325 -18.98 7.64 -8.54
C LEU A 325 -19.31 8.87 -9.40
N VAL A 326 -20.05 8.70 -10.50
CA VAL A 326 -20.46 9.81 -11.35
C VAL A 326 -21.33 10.80 -10.58
N SER A 327 -22.31 10.31 -9.81
CA SER A 327 -23.17 11.17 -8.98
C SER A 327 -22.36 11.97 -7.95
N GLN A 328 -21.41 11.31 -7.28
CA GLN A 328 -20.55 11.93 -6.28
C GLN A 328 -19.65 13.02 -6.91
N ILE A 329 -19.01 12.74 -8.05
CA ILE A 329 -18.18 13.70 -8.77
C ILE A 329 -19.01 14.88 -9.25
N ASN A 330 -20.22 14.65 -9.77
CA ASN A 330 -21.08 15.74 -10.21
C ASN A 330 -21.50 16.66 -9.06
N LYS A 331 -21.68 16.12 -7.85
CA LYS A 331 -22.14 16.89 -6.69
C LYS A 331 -21.02 17.63 -5.96
N PHE A 332 -19.87 16.97 -5.76
CA PHE A 332 -18.79 17.48 -4.90
C PHE A 332 -17.49 17.76 -5.66
N GLY A 333 -17.46 17.54 -6.97
CA GLY A 333 -16.24 17.52 -7.77
C GLY A 333 -15.34 16.33 -7.42
N VAL A 334 -14.15 16.29 -8.02
CA VAL A 334 -13.15 15.27 -7.71
C VAL A 334 -12.38 15.69 -6.47
N LYS A 335 -12.49 14.91 -5.38
CA LYS A 335 -11.63 15.03 -4.19
C LYS A 335 -10.79 13.76 -4.03
N PHE A 336 -9.98 13.70 -2.97
CA PHE A 336 -9.09 12.57 -2.69
C PHE A 336 -9.80 11.21 -2.73
N ALA A 337 -11.00 11.11 -2.12
CA ALA A 337 -11.74 9.84 -2.04
C ALA A 337 -12.24 9.41 -3.42
N GLU A 338 -12.83 10.32 -4.19
CA GLU A 338 -13.35 10.09 -5.54
C GLU A 338 -12.21 9.74 -6.50
N TYR A 339 -11.09 10.45 -6.42
CA TYR A 339 -9.89 10.15 -7.22
C TYR A 339 -9.33 8.77 -6.91
N SER A 340 -9.13 8.47 -5.63
CA SER A 340 -8.55 7.19 -5.19
C SER A 340 -9.45 6.02 -5.58
N PHE A 341 -10.77 6.17 -5.38
CA PHE A 341 -11.73 5.16 -5.80
C PHE A 341 -11.79 5.02 -7.32
N ALA A 342 -11.79 6.12 -8.09
CA ALA A 342 -11.79 6.07 -9.54
C ALA A 342 -10.58 5.28 -10.10
N LEU A 343 -9.39 5.51 -9.54
CA LEU A 343 -8.18 4.80 -9.93
C LEU A 343 -8.29 3.29 -9.64
N VAL A 344 -8.73 2.92 -8.44
CA VAL A 344 -8.95 1.52 -8.04
C VAL A 344 -10.04 0.88 -8.90
N TRP A 345 -11.12 1.59 -9.17
CA TRP A 345 -12.25 1.14 -9.98
C TRP A 345 -11.81 0.85 -11.41
N VAL A 346 -11.02 1.73 -12.04
CA VAL A 346 -10.45 1.49 -13.38
C VAL A 346 -9.59 0.23 -13.40
N VAL A 347 -8.71 0.07 -12.41
CA VAL A 347 -7.89 -1.14 -12.27
C VAL A 347 -8.75 -2.39 -12.09
N ALA A 348 -9.81 -2.32 -11.27
CA ALA A 348 -10.71 -3.44 -11.01
C ALA A 348 -11.49 -3.85 -12.25
N VAL A 349 -12.06 -2.89 -12.99
CA VAL A 349 -12.78 -3.15 -14.26
C VAL A 349 -11.88 -3.80 -15.28
N ILE A 350 -10.69 -3.23 -15.52
CA ILE A 350 -9.79 -3.79 -16.52
C ILE A 350 -9.26 -5.15 -16.06
N SER A 351 -9.04 -5.35 -14.75
CA SER A 351 -8.68 -6.66 -14.21
C SER A 351 -9.75 -7.70 -14.48
N ALA A 352 -11.02 -7.39 -14.22
CA ALA A 352 -12.13 -8.29 -14.50
C ALA A 352 -12.24 -8.63 -16.00
N ILE A 353 -12.08 -7.64 -16.88
CA ILE A 353 -12.06 -7.84 -18.34
C ILE A 353 -10.89 -8.75 -18.75
N LEU A 354 -9.68 -8.49 -18.24
CA LEU A 354 -8.50 -9.32 -18.53
C LEU A 354 -8.67 -10.75 -18.02
N LEU A 355 -9.32 -10.97 -16.87
CA LEU A 355 -9.64 -12.31 -16.36
C LEU A 355 -10.62 -13.04 -17.29
N LEU A 356 -11.60 -12.34 -17.89
CA LEU A 356 -12.52 -12.93 -18.87
C LEU A 356 -11.80 -13.32 -20.17
N VAL A 357 -10.94 -12.46 -20.69
CA VAL A 357 -10.29 -12.63 -22.00
C VAL A 357 -9.07 -13.55 -21.91
N LEU A 358 -8.17 -13.31 -20.96
CA LEU A 358 -6.88 -13.99 -20.86
C LEU A 358 -6.84 -15.08 -19.78
N ARG A 359 -7.86 -15.18 -18.92
CA ARG A 359 -7.95 -16.16 -17.82
C ARG A 359 -6.69 -16.14 -16.96
N ALA A 360 -6.08 -17.29 -16.69
CA ALA A 360 -4.86 -17.39 -15.87
C ALA A 360 -3.65 -16.60 -16.43
N LYS A 361 -3.62 -16.28 -17.74
CA LYS A 361 -2.53 -15.49 -18.34
C LYS A 361 -2.66 -13.99 -18.04
N SER A 362 -3.78 -13.55 -17.45
CA SER A 362 -4.04 -12.15 -17.12
C SER A 362 -3.22 -11.61 -15.94
N HIS A 363 -2.69 -12.46 -15.07
CA HIS A 363 -2.12 -11.97 -13.80
C HIS A 363 -0.92 -11.03 -13.99
N ILE A 364 -0.06 -11.28 -14.98
CA ILE A 364 1.08 -10.40 -15.28
C ILE A 364 0.59 -9.05 -15.87
N PRO A 365 -0.28 -9.03 -16.91
CA PRO A 365 -0.92 -7.78 -17.35
C PRO A 365 -1.61 -6.99 -16.24
N ILE A 366 -2.37 -7.66 -15.36
CA ILE A 366 -3.05 -7.04 -14.21
C ILE A 366 -2.02 -6.41 -13.28
N THR A 367 -0.95 -7.14 -12.96
CA THR A 367 0.13 -6.62 -12.11
C THR A 367 0.81 -5.41 -12.73
N ALA A 368 1.08 -5.44 -14.03
CA ALA A 368 1.64 -4.29 -14.75
C ALA A 368 0.72 -3.07 -14.69
N MET A 369 -0.59 -3.27 -14.81
CA MET A 369 -1.56 -2.20 -14.66
C MET A 369 -1.60 -1.61 -13.25
N ILE A 370 -1.52 -2.45 -12.21
CA ILE A 370 -1.42 -1.98 -10.81
C ILE A 370 -0.16 -1.13 -10.64
N CYS A 371 0.98 -1.54 -11.22
CA CYS A 371 2.21 -0.74 -11.19
C CYS A 371 2.02 0.61 -11.89
N VAL A 372 1.37 0.65 -13.06
CA VAL A 372 1.08 1.90 -13.78
C VAL A 372 0.17 2.80 -12.95
N ALA A 373 -0.90 2.26 -12.35
CA ALA A 373 -1.80 3.02 -11.49
C ALA A 373 -1.07 3.59 -10.26
N ALA A 374 -0.17 2.81 -9.63
CA ALA A 374 0.64 3.27 -8.51
C ALA A 374 1.61 4.40 -8.88
N VAL A 375 2.11 4.43 -10.12
CA VAL A 375 2.90 5.57 -10.62
C VAL A 375 2.00 6.79 -10.84
N ILE A 376 0.87 6.61 -11.55
CA ILE A 376 -0.07 7.69 -11.85
C ILE A 376 -0.56 8.39 -10.58
N SER A 377 -0.83 7.63 -9.51
CA SER A 377 -1.35 8.19 -8.25
C SER A 377 -0.41 9.20 -7.60
N VAL A 378 0.89 9.15 -7.87
CA VAL A 378 1.91 10.00 -7.22
C VAL A 378 2.60 10.98 -8.18
N LEU A 379 2.19 11.02 -9.45
CA LEU A 379 2.72 11.96 -10.44
C LEU A 379 2.36 13.42 -10.08
N PRO A 380 3.24 14.39 -10.39
CA PRO A 380 3.08 15.78 -9.98
C PRO A 380 1.86 16.49 -10.59
N LEU A 381 1.35 16.04 -11.75
CA LEU A 381 0.23 16.72 -12.43
C LEU A 381 -1.10 15.98 -12.25
N VAL A 382 -1.05 14.65 -12.27
CA VAL A 382 -2.26 13.81 -12.30
C VAL A 382 -2.46 13.02 -11.02
N GLY A 383 -1.51 13.08 -10.09
CA GLY A 383 -1.55 12.34 -8.83
C GLY A 383 -2.59 12.88 -7.85
N TYR A 384 -2.78 12.16 -6.76
CA TYR A 384 -3.84 12.42 -5.78
C TYR A 384 -3.72 13.80 -5.11
N HIS A 385 -2.52 14.38 -5.05
CA HIS A 385 -2.27 15.71 -4.48
C HIS A 385 -2.54 16.85 -5.45
N ALA A 386 -2.56 16.59 -6.77
CA ALA A 386 -2.59 17.64 -7.79
C ALA A 386 -3.94 17.69 -8.51
N LEU A 387 -4.40 16.56 -9.06
CA LEU A 387 -5.61 16.55 -9.89
C LEU A 387 -6.88 16.91 -9.09
N PRO A 388 -7.10 16.39 -7.87
CA PRO A 388 -8.24 16.81 -7.06
C PRO A 388 -8.21 18.29 -6.69
N VAL A 389 -7.02 18.82 -6.36
CA VAL A 389 -6.86 20.25 -6.04
C VAL A 389 -7.20 21.12 -7.24
N ALA A 390 -6.63 20.81 -8.41
CA ALA A 390 -6.94 21.52 -9.66
C ALA A 390 -8.44 21.45 -9.99
N SER A 391 -9.06 20.28 -9.82
CA SER A 391 -10.51 20.12 -10.03
C SER A 391 -11.35 20.96 -9.08
N GLN A 392 -10.92 21.14 -7.81
CA GLN A 392 -11.66 21.98 -6.86
C GLN A 392 -11.42 23.47 -7.11
N VAL A 393 -10.22 23.85 -7.55
CA VAL A 393 -9.92 25.23 -7.99
C VAL A 393 -10.79 25.60 -9.18
N ASP A 394 -10.85 24.77 -10.22
CA ASP A 394 -11.69 25.00 -11.40
C ASP A 394 -13.18 25.07 -11.03
N ARG A 395 -13.61 24.25 -10.06
CA ARG A 395 -14.99 24.27 -9.55
C ARG A 395 -15.29 25.57 -8.81
N LEU A 396 -14.38 26.00 -7.93
CA LEU A 396 -14.53 27.24 -7.17
C LEU A 396 -14.54 28.46 -8.10
N GLU A 397 -13.63 28.51 -9.06
CA GLU A 397 -13.56 29.59 -10.05
C GLU A 397 -14.88 29.73 -10.82
N LYS A 398 -15.45 28.62 -11.30
CA LYS A 398 -16.75 28.63 -11.98
C LYS A 398 -17.87 29.17 -11.11
N LEU A 399 -17.96 28.71 -9.86
CA LEU A 399 -18.99 29.18 -8.92
C LEU A 399 -18.85 30.68 -8.63
N LEU A 400 -17.62 31.17 -8.45
CA LEU A 400 -17.38 32.59 -8.19
C LEU A 400 -17.68 33.46 -9.42
N ILE A 401 -17.38 32.99 -10.64
CA ILE A 401 -17.74 33.71 -11.87
C ILE A 401 -19.25 33.75 -12.06
N GLU A 402 -19.95 32.63 -11.83
CA GLU A 402 -21.42 32.54 -11.95
C GLU A 402 -22.13 33.51 -10.97
N GLU A 403 -21.58 33.69 -9.78
CA GLU A 403 -22.09 34.63 -8.77
C GLU A 403 -21.55 36.06 -8.91
N ASN A 404 -20.78 36.37 -9.96
CA ASN A 404 -20.11 37.66 -10.19
C ASN A 404 -19.21 38.10 -9.01
N MET A 405 -18.61 37.13 -8.33
CA MET A 405 -17.68 37.31 -7.21
C MET A 405 -16.21 37.26 -7.65
N LEU A 406 -15.93 36.90 -8.90
CA LEU A 406 -14.60 36.90 -9.50
C LEU A 406 -14.66 37.53 -10.90
N GLU A 407 -14.07 38.71 -11.05
CA GLU A 407 -14.01 39.44 -12.31
C GLU A 407 -12.56 39.81 -12.64
N ASN A 408 -12.11 39.53 -13.87
CA ASN A 408 -10.74 39.84 -14.33
C ASN A 408 -9.61 39.34 -13.39
N GLY A 409 -9.82 38.20 -12.72
CA GLY A 409 -8.86 37.64 -11.77
C GLY A 409 -8.80 38.35 -10.42
N GLN A 410 -9.81 39.17 -10.08
CA GLN A 410 -9.91 39.85 -8.80
C GLN A 410 -11.21 39.48 -8.08
N MET A 411 -11.11 39.25 -6.78
CA MET A 411 -12.28 38.96 -5.93
C MET A 411 -13.10 40.24 -5.73
N VAL A 412 -14.40 40.15 -5.97
CA VAL A 412 -15.36 41.26 -5.81
C VAL A 412 -16.42 40.85 -4.78
N PRO A 413 -16.84 41.74 -3.86
CA PRO A 413 -17.92 41.44 -2.93
C PRO A 413 -19.22 41.07 -3.68
N ALA A 414 -19.91 40.04 -3.20
CA ALA A 414 -21.17 39.62 -3.79
C ALA A 414 -22.20 40.77 -3.75
N ALA A 415 -22.77 41.11 -4.90
CA ALA A 415 -23.78 42.18 -5.00
C ALA A 415 -25.09 41.81 -4.29
N LYS A 416 -25.38 40.51 -4.22
CA LYS A 416 -26.48 39.90 -3.47
C LYS A 416 -25.94 38.62 -2.83
N GLU A 417 -26.49 38.26 -1.68
CA GLU A 417 -26.17 36.99 -1.05
C GLU A 417 -26.52 35.79 -1.96
N PRO A 418 -25.55 34.90 -2.28
CA PRO A 418 -25.78 33.70 -3.07
C PRO A 418 -26.73 32.73 -2.37
N GLU A 419 -27.35 31.83 -3.15
CA GLU A 419 -28.18 30.77 -2.57
C GLU A 419 -27.38 29.87 -1.61
N LEU A 420 -28.06 29.32 -0.60
CA LEU A 420 -27.44 28.47 0.43
C LEU A 420 -26.58 27.34 -0.19
N SER A 421 -27.10 26.67 -1.22
CA SER A 421 -26.42 25.58 -1.94
C SER A 421 -25.12 26.01 -2.61
N VAL A 422 -25.07 27.24 -3.13
CA VAL A 422 -23.88 27.84 -3.75
C VAL A 422 -22.86 28.19 -2.68
N ARG A 423 -23.28 28.81 -1.58
CA ARG A 423 -22.41 29.12 -0.43
C ARG A 423 -21.81 27.86 0.19
N GLU A 424 -22.60 26.79 0.33
CA GLU A 424 -22.14 25.48 0.80
C GLU A 424 -21.08 24.91 -0.16
N SER A 425 -21.30 25.01 -1.48
CA SER A 425 -20.37 24.53 -2.49
C SER A 425 -19.06 25.32 -2.54
N ILE A 426 -19.12 26.65 -2.39
CA ILE A 426 -17.95 27.53 -2.29
C ILE A 426 -17.16 27.17 -1.03
N THR A 427 -17.82 27.12 0.13
CA THR A 427 -17.20 26.74 1.41
C THR A 427 -16.52 25.37 1.30
N ASP A 428 -17.22 24.37 0.76
CA ASP A 428 -16.70 23.02 0.59
C ASP A 428 -15.43 22.95 -0.30
N ALA A 429 -15.39 23.72 -1.39
CA ALA A 429 -14.23 23.81 -2.27
C ALA A 429 -13.06 24.56 -1.60
N VAL A 430 -13.34 25.70 -0.96
CA VAL A 430 -12.34 26.49 -0.22
C VAL A 430 -11.70 25.66 0.90
N PHE A 431 -12.50 24.97 1.73
CA PHE A 431 -12.00 24.08 2.76
C PHE A 431 -11.10 23.00 2.16
N TYR A 432 -11.51 22.35 1.07
CA TYR A 432 -10.67 21.32 0.45
C TYR A 432 -9.32 21.88 -0.05
N ILE A 433 -9.34 23.03 -0.71
CA ILE A 433 -8.14 23.66 -1.28
C ILE A 433 -7.20 24.13 -0.18
N ALA A 434 -7.73 24.77 0.86
CA ALA A 434 -6.93 25.42 1.89
C ALA A 434 -6.23 24.41 2.84
N TYR A 435 -6.77 23.21 2.98
CA TYR A 435 -6.16 22.11 3.74
C TYR A 435 -5.34 21.14 2.87
N ALA A 436 -5.17 21.42 1.57
CA ALA A 436 -4.31 20.62 0.72
C ALA A 436 -2.82 20.82 1.07
N GLU A 437 -2.00 19.77 0.92
CA GLU A 437 -0.55 19.89 1.12
C GLU A 437 0.13 20.52 -0.10
N ASN A 438 0.71 21.72 0.08
CA ASN A 438 1.43 22.46 -0.96
C ASN A 438 0.69 22.57 -2.31
N PRO A 439 -0.58 23.03 -2.32
CA PRO A 439 -1.35 23.17 -3.55
C PRO A 439 -0.73 24.27 -4.43
N LYS A 440 -0.78 24.07 -5.76
CA LYS A 440 -0.57 25.18 -6.69
C LYS A 440 -1.85 26.00 -6.75
N LEU A 441 -1.84 27.16 -6.12
CA LEU A 441 -3.03 28.02 -5.99
C LEU A 441 -3.04 29.13 -7.04
N PRO A 442 -4.22 29.56 -7.49
CA PRO A 442 -4.37 30.80 -8.26
C PRO A 442 -3.98 32.04 -7.45
N GLU A 443 -3.56 33.11 -8.13
CA GLU A 443 -3.16 34.38 -7.48
C GLU A 443 -4.30 35.04 -6.68
N TRP A 444 -5.56 34.80 -7.08
CA TRP A 444 -6.74 35.36 -6.43
C TRP A 444 -7.17 34.59 -5.17
N PHE A 445 -6.59 33.42 -4.90
CA PHE A 445 -6.97 32.59 -3.76
C PHE A 445 -6.16 32.98 -2.52
N ASP A 446 -6.85 33.53 -1.51
CA ASP A 446 -6.21 33.91 -0.25
C ASP A 446 -6.00 32.69 0.67
N THR A 447 -4.73 32.36 0.94
CA THR A 447 -4.36 31.25 1.83
C THR A 447 -4.62 31.54 3.31
N GLU A 448 -4.77 32.81 3.71
CA GLU A 448 -5.08 33.19 5.09
C GLU A 448 -6.55 32.91 5.48
N LEU A 449 -7.39 32.45 4.55
CA LEU A 449 -8.76 32.00 4.82
C LEU A 449 -8.84 30.87 5.88
N THR A 450 -7.76 30.12 6.09
CA THR A 450 -7.65 29.12 7.18
C THR A 450 -7.36 29.72 8.55
N ALA A 451 -6.73 30.90 8.61
CA ALA A 451 -6.49 31.64 9.85
C ALA A 451 -7.73 32.46 10.28
N LEU A 452 -8.65 32.72 9.35
CA LEU A 452 -9.84 33.53 9.53
C LEU A 452 -11.06 32.68 9.93
N SER A 453 -10.98 31.98 11.05
CA SER A 453 -12.19 31.50 11.74
C SER A 453 -13.04 32.62 12.35
N ASN A 454 -12.69 33.90 12.14
CA ASN A 454 -13.25 35.06 12.84
C ASN A 454 -13.67 36.26 11.96
N THR A 455 -13.74 36.13 10.63
CA THR A 455 -14.31 37.21 9.81
C THR A 455 -15.33 36.67 8.83
N ASP A 456 -16.60 36.62 9.27
CA ASP A 456 -17.72 36.70 8.36
C ASP A 456 -17.54 37.96 7.51
N THR A 457 -17.17 37.78 6.24
CA THR A 457 -17.12 38.87 5.25
C THR A 457 -18.51 39.34 4.83
N PHE A 458 -19.58 38.66 5.29
CA PHE A 458 -20.95 39.13 5.18
C PHE A 458 -21.29 40.03 6.37
N LYS A 459 -20.89 41.30 6.27
CA LYS A 459 -21.45 42.33 7.16
C LYS A 459 -22.91 42.53 6.80
N GLU A 460 -23.82 42.18 7.72
CA GLU A 460 -25.20 42.66 7.69
C GLU A 460 -25.18 44.20 7.57
N LYS A 461 -25.97 44.73 6.65
CA LYS A 461 -26.18 46.17 6.49
C LYS A 461 -27.25 46.67 7.45
#